data_AF-Q4C0H9-F1
#
_entry.id   AF-Q4C0H9-F1
#
_cell.length_a   1.000
_cell.length_b   1.000
_cell.length_c   1.000
_cell.angle_alpha   90.00
_cell.angle_beta   90.00
_cell.angle_gamma   90.00
#
_symmetry.space_group_name_H-M   'P 1'
#
loop_
_entity.id
_entity.type
_entity.pdbx_description
1 polymer ?
#
loop_
_entity_poly.entity_id
_entity_poly.type
_entity_poly.pdbx_seq_one_letter_code
_entity_poly.pdbx_strand_id
1 'polypeptide(L)'
;MAAMIEGLLKHCTTMKIEKNYVDSHGQSEVAFAFCHLLGFQLMPRLKRIGTQKLYRPTSGNPDAYPNLKPILTRPINWDLIRQQYDQMIKYTTALRLGTAETEAILKRFTRQNLTHPTYRALAELGKVIKTIFLCQYLNSESLRREVNEALNVVESWNNANSLIFFGKGKEVQTNRLEDQEVAVLSLHLLQSALVYVNTLMVQEVLLEPKWIEMMQSEDFRGLTPLFWSHVNPYGIFRLNLDERLPLLNIS
;
A
#
# COMPACT_ATOMS: atom_id res chain seq x y z
N MET A 1 -8.54 -2.38 -3.64
CA MET A 1 -8.92 -3.17 -2.44
C MET A 1 -8.65 -4.66 -2.62
N ALA A 2 -9.20 -5.33 -3.65
CA ALA A 2 -8.96 -6.76 -3.89
C ALA A 2 -7.47 -7.10 -4.02
N ALA A 3 -6.76 -6.43 -4.92
CA ALA A 3 -5.31 -6.60 -5.11
C ALA A 3 -4.49 -6.33 -3.83
N MET A 4 -4.95 -5.41 -2.98
CA MET A 4 -4.27 -5.10 -1.70
C MET A 4 -4.43 -6.24 -0.69
N ILE A 5 -5.64 -6.78 -0.53
CA ILE A 5 -5.88 -7.92 0.36
C ILE A 5 -5.18 -9.17 -0.18
N GLU A 6 -5.17 -9.36 -1.50
CA GLU A 6 -4.46 -10.48 -2.12
C GLU A 6 -2.95 -10.40 -1.90
N GLY A 7 -2.34 -9.22 -2.06
CA GLY A 7 -0.93 -9.01 -1.74
C GLY A 7 -0.61 -9.30 -0.27
N LEU A 8 -1.51 -8.94 0.66
CA LEU A 8 -1.36 -9.24 2.10
C LEU A 8 -1.51 -10.72 2.45
N LEU A 9 -2.15 -11.52 1.60
CA LEU A 9 -2.34 -12.95 1.83
C LEU A 9 -1.30 -13.80 1.08
N LYS A 10 -0.82 -13.30 -0.07
CA LYS A 10 0.11 -14.00 -0.97
C LYS A 10 1.45 -13.27 -1.07
N HIS A 11 1.99 -12.81 0.06
CA HIS A 11 3.26 -12.07 0.10
C HIS A 11 4.52 -12.95 0.04
N CYS A 12 4.37 -14.29 0.07
CA CYS A 12 5.47 -15.27 -0.07
C CYS A 12 6.72 -14.96 0.77
N THR A 13 6.57 -14.33 1.94
CA THR A 13 7.65 -14.06 2.89
C THR A 13 7.36 -14.73 4.22
N THR A 14 8.41 -15.15 4.91
CA THR A 14 8.34 -15.67 6.29
C THR A 14 8.08 -14.56 7.31
N MET A 15 8.19 -13.30 6.91
CA MET A 15 7.91 -12.15 7.76
C MET A 15 6.43 -12.04 8.11
N LYS A 16 6.15 -11.70 9.36
CA LYS A 16 4.80 -11.39 9.83
C LYS A 16 4.45 -9.95 9.44
N ILE A 17 3.47 -9.78 8.56
CA ILE A 17 2.95 -8.45 8.23
C ILE A 17 2.06 -7.97 9.38
N GLU A 18 2.30 -6.76 9.86
CA GLU A 18 1.48 -6.15 10.93
C GLU A 18 0.68 -4.95 10.43
N LYS A 19 1.28 -4.13 9.57
CA LYS A 19 0.69 -2.89 9.05
C LYS A 19 0.69 -2.90 7.53
N ASN A 20 -0.35 -2.32 6.95
CA ASN A 20 -0.47 -2.12 5.52
C ASN A 20 -0.74 -0.65 5.20
N TYR A 21 0.16 -0.02 4.45
CA TYR A 21 0.10 1.40 4.13
C TYR A 21 -0.56 1.61 2.77
N VAL A 22 -1.55 2.50 2.72
CA VAL A 22 -2.31 2.77 1.49
C VAL A 22 -2.56 4.26 1.32
N ASP A 23 -2.69 4.74 0.08
CA ASP A 23 -3.12 6.12 -0.15
C ASP A 23 -4.63 6.28 0.10
N SER A 24 -5.12 7.52 0.05
CA SER A 24 -6.53 7.88 0.31
C SER A 24 -7.56 7.10 -0.52
N HIS A 25 -7.18 6.55 -1.69
CA HIS A 25 -8.06 5.74 -2.54
C HIS A 25 -8.08 4.25 -2.16
N GLY A 26 -7.12 3.78 -1.35
CA GLY A 26 -7.03 2.40 -0.88
C GLY A 26 -7.88 2.09 0.36
N GLN A 27 -8.44 3.12 1.02
CA GLN A 27 -9.26 2.95 2.22
C GLN A 27 -10.75 2.84 1.91
N SER A 28 -11.40 1.90 2.58
CA SER A 28 -12.86 1.77 2.69
C SER A 28 -13.18 1.19 4.06
N GLU A 29 -14.41 1.39 4.56
CA GLU A 29 -14.82 0.78 5.83
C GLU A 29 -14.63 -0.74 5.79
N VAL A 30 -15.03 -1.38 4.68
CA VAL A 30 -14.89 -2.84 4.51
C VAL A 30 -13.42 -3.27 4.49
N ALA A 31 -12.50 -2.45 3.98
CA ALA A 31 -11.07 -2.74 4.02
C ALA A 31 -10.53 -2.71 5.45
N PHE A 32 -10.95 -1.73 6.26
CA PHE A 32 -10.63 -1.70 7.69
C PHE A 32 -11.13 -2.96 8.41
N ALA A 33 -12.34 -3.41 8.10
CA ALA A 33 -12.91 -4.62 8.68
C ALA A 33 -12.11 -5.88 8.32
N PHE A 34 -11.83 -6.09 7.02
CA PHE A 34 -11.06 -7.27 6.60
C PHE A 34 -9.63 -7.26 7.14
N CYS A 35 -8.94 -6.12 7.12
CA CYS A 35 -7.60 -6.03 7.70
C CYS A 35 -7.63 -6.41 9.19
N HIS A 36 -8.58 -5.85 9.94
CA HIS A 36 -8.74 -6.18 11.36
C HIS A 36 -9.00 -7.67 11.60
N LEU A 37 -9.93 -8.29 10.85
CA LEU A 37 -10.26 -9.70 11.00
C LEU A 37 -9.11 -10.63 10.56
N LEU A 38 -8.27 -10.20 9.62
CA LEU A 38 -7.06 -10.92 9.21
C LEU A 38 -5.86 -10.70 10.13
N GLY A 39 -5.96 -9.78 11.10
CA GLY A 39 -4.89 -9.47 12.05
C GLY A 39 -3.91 -8.39 11.59
N PHE A 40 -4.29 -7.59 10.59
CA PHE A 40 -3.49 -6.49 10.04
C PHE A 40 -4.08 -5.13 10.42
N GLN A 41 -3.23 -4.12 10.54
CA GLN A 41 -3.63 -2.73 10.70
C GLN A 41 -3.59 -2.01 9.34
N LEU A 42 -4.72 -1.47 8.90
CA LEU A 42 -4.76 -0.61 7.72
C LEU A 42 -4.35 0.81 8.11
N MET A 43 -3.31 1.33 7.45
CA MET A 43 -2.67 2.60 7.76
C MET A 43 -2.78 3.57 6.57
N PRO A 44 -3.96 4.17 6.30
CA PRO A 44 -4.12 5.04 5.16
C PRO A 44 -3.58 6.45 5.39
N ARG A 45 -2.94 7.06 4.37
CA ARG A 45 -2.71 8.51 4.34
C ARG A 45 -3.98 9.24 3.93
N LEU A 46 -4.43 10.13 4.80
CA LEU A 46 -5.69 10.85 4.64
C LEU A 46 -5.45 12.27 4.13
N LYS A 47 -5.60 12.50 2.82
CA LYS A 47 -5.49 13.85 2.21
C LYS A 47 -6.62 14.78 2.66
N ARG A 48 -7.84 14.26 2.82
CA ARG A 48 -9.03 15.01 3.23
C ARG A 48 -9.45 14.62 4.65
N ILE A 49 -8.61 14.91 5.64
CA ILE A 49 -8.89 14.58 7.04
C ILE A 49 -10.12 15.35 7.57
N GLY A 50 -10.32 16.60 7.15
CA GLY A 50 -11.43 17.45 7.61
C GLY A 50 -12.82 16.97 7.19
N THR A 51 -12.91 16.07 6.20
CA THR A 51 -14.19 15.48 5.77
C THR A 51 -14.49 14.16 6.49
N GLN A 52 -13.56 13.62 7.27
CA GLN A 52 -13.76 12.36 7.98
C GLN A 52 -14.74 12.56 9.14
N LYS A 53 -15.55 11.53 9.41
CA LYS A 53 -16.51 11.52 10.52
C LYS A 53 -16.16 10.40 11.50
N LEU A 54 -16.38 10.66 12.78
CA LEU A 54 -16.18 9.71 13.88
C LEU A 54 -17.52 9.11 14.28
N TYR A 55 -17.61 7.79 14.27
CA TYR A 55 -18.84 7.10 14.68
C TYR A 55 -18.89 6.95 16.19
N ARG A 56 -20.06 7.21 16.78
CA ARG A 56 -20.22 7.09 18.24
C ARG A 56 -20.30 5.63 18.66
N PRO A 57 -19.71 5.24 19.81
CA PRO A 57 -19.79 3.88 20.29
C PRO A 57 -21.21 3.48 20.69
N THR A 58 -21.95 4.31 21.42
CA THR A 58 -23.28 3.94 21.93
C THR A 58 -24.36 4.97 21.58
N SER A 59 -25.62 4.53 21.64
CA SER A 59 -26.77 5.42 21.68
C SER A 59 -26.89 6.07 23.07
N GLY A 60 -27.47 7.26 23.12
CA GLY A 60 -27.55 8.08 24.34
C GLY A 60 -26.32 8.95 24.52
N ASN A 61 -26.54 10.25 24.72
CA ASN A 61 -25.53 11.28 24.93
C ASN A 61 -24.82 11.83 23.66
N PRO A 62 -25.58 12.37 22.67
CA PRO A 62 -24.99 13.09 21.52
C PRO A 62 -24.17 14.31 21.94
N ASP A 63 -24.45 14.87 23.12
CA ASP A 63 -23.84 16.08 23.63
C ASP A 63 -22.63 15.83 24.55
N ALA A 64 -22.26 14.57 24.79
CA ALA A 64 -21.12 14.19 25.63
C ALA A 64 -19.80 14.84 25.19
N TYR A 65 -19.68 15.18 23.90
CA TYR A 65 -18.48 15.72 23.30
C TYR A 65 -18.81 16.99 22.49
N PRO A 66 -19.07 18.13 23.15
CA PRO A 66 -19.55 19.34 22.50
C PRO A 66 -18.57 19.85 21.43
N ASN A 67 -17.27 19.80 21.71
CA ASN A 67 -16.21 20.23 20.79
C ASN A 67 -16.03 19.30 19.57
N LEU A 68 -16.50 18.05 19.66
CA LEU A 68 -16.41 17.06 18.58
C LEU A 68 -17.72 16.93 17.78
N LYS A 69 -18.79 17.63 18.19
CA LYS A 69 -20.09 17.61 17.49
C LYS A 69 -19.98 17.76 15.96
N PRO A 70 -19.15 18.66 15.39
CA PRO A 70 -19.06 18.81 13.94
C PRO A 70 -18.57 17.57 13.19
N ILE A 71 -17.80 16.71 13.86
CA ILE A 71 -17.18 15.52 13.26
C ILE A 71 -17.83 14.21 13.72
N LEU A 72 -18.64 14.22 14.77
CA LEU A 72 -19.37 13.05 15.24
C LEU A 72 -20.58 12.73 14.34
N THR A 73 -20.83 11.43 14.15
CA THR A 73 -22.01 10.95 13.41
C THR A 73 -22.83 9.98 14.26
N ARG A 74 -23.81 9.30 13.66
CA ARG A 74 -24.67 8.32 14.34
C ARG A 74 -23.87 7.23 15.08
N PRO A 75 -24.48 6.55 16.07
CA PRO A 75 -23.86 5.41 16.73
C PRO A 75 -23.61 4.22 15.79
N ILE A 76 -22.65 3.38 16.18
CA ILE A 76 -22.38 2.07 15.56
C ILE A 76 -23.55 1.12 15.83
N ASN A 77 -23.96 0.36 14.81
CA ASN A 77 -24.94 -0.71 14.99
C ASN A 77 -24.23 -2.02 15.41
N TRP A 78 -24.04 -2.20 16.72
CA TRP A 78 -23.40 -3.40 17.28
C TRP A 78 -24.20 -4.68 17.06
N ASP A 79 -25.53 -4.60 17.05
CA ASP A 79 -26.38 -5.78 16.88
C ASP A 79 -26.21 -6.39 15.48
N LEU A 80 -26.06 -5.55 14.46
CA LEU A 80 -25.76 -6.03 13.10
C LEU A 80 -24.40 -6.74 13.02
N ILE A 81 -23.39 -6.22 13.73
CA ILE A 81 -22.06 -6.86 13.79
C ILE A 81 -22.19 -8.22 14.49
N ARG A 82 -22.90 -8.30 15.63
CA ARG A 82 -23.11 -9.55 16.37
C ARG A 82 -23.87 -10.58 15.53
N GLN A 83 -24.97 -10.19 14.90
CA GLN A 83 -25.81 -11.08 14.08
C GLN A 83 -25.07 -11.70 12.88
N GLN A 84 -24.05 -11.02 12.37
CA GLN A 84 -23.32 -11.43 11.17
C GLN A 84 -21.88 -11.86 11.45
N TYR A 85 -21.49 -11.97 12.73
CA TYR A 85 -20.13 -12.30 13.15
C TYR A 85 -19.61 -13.57 12.47
N ASP A 86 -20.35 -14.68 12.59
CA ASP A 86 -19.94 -15.97 12.01
C ASP A 86 -19.75 -15.90 10.49
N GLN A 87 -20.62 -15.16 9.80
CA GLN A 87 -20.50 -14.97 8.35
C GLN A 87 -19.26 -14.13 8.00
N MET A 88 -18.99 -13.05 8.74
CA MET A 88 -17.78 -12.25 8.54
C MET A 88 -16.51 -13.07 8.73
N ILE A 89 -16.45 -13.89 9.79
CA ILE A 89 -15.34 -14.81 10.04
C ILE A 89 -15.23 -15.84 8.91
N LYS A 90 -16.34 -16.45 8.48
CA LYS A 90 -16.35 -17.43 7.39
C LYS A 90 -15.77 -16.85 6.09
N TYR A 91 -16.21 -15.66 5.68
CA TYR A 91 -15.66 -15.01 4.48
C TYR A 91 -14.18 -14.66 4.64
N THR A 92 -13.80 -14.17 5.81
CA THR A 92 -12.40 -13.82 6.08
C THR A 92 -11.49 -15.04 6.06
N THR A 93 -11.93 -16.15 6.66
CA THR A 93 -11.21 -17.43 6.63
C THR A 93 -11.15 -17.99 5.21
N ALA A 94 -12.22 -17.88 4.43
CA ALA A 94 -12.24 -18.33 3.05
C ALA A 94 -11.21 -17.58 2.19
N LEU A 95 -11.07 -16.26 2.40
CA LEU A 95 -10.01 -15.44 1.80
C LEU A 95 -8.63 -15.92 2.24
N ARG A 96 -8.42 -16.07 3.56
CA ARG A 96 -7.14 -16.48 4.13
C ARG A 96 -6.67 -17.84 3.61
N LEU A 97 -7.58 -18.80 3.45
CA LEU A 97 -7.29 -20.15 2.95
C LEU A 97 -7.24 -20.22 1.42
N GLY A 98 -7.53 -19.15 0.69
CA GLY A 98 -7.55 -19.13 -0.77
C GLY A 98 -8.68 -19.96 -1.40
N THR A 99 -9.66 -20.42 -0.61
CA THR A 99 -10.82 -21.21 -1.08
C THR A 99 -11.80 -20.42 -1.94
N ALA A 100 -11.65 -19.10 -1.98
CA ALA A 100 -12.42 -18.20 -2.84
C ALA A 100 -11.56 -17.01 -3.25
N GLU A 101 -11.70 -16.56 -4.50
CA GLU A 101 -10.99 -15.39 -4.97
C GLU A 101 -11.44 -14.11 -4.25
N THR A 102 -10.46 -13.30 -3.85
CA THR A 102 -10.66 -12.01 -3.20
C THR A 102 -11.55 -11.10 -4.03
N GLU A 103 -11.31 -11.06 -5.34
CA GLU A 103 -12.11 -10.25 -6.25
C GLU A 103 -13.54 -10.77 -6.38
N ALA A 104 -13.77 -12.09 -6.35
CA ALA A 104 -15.10 -12.68 -6.40
C ALA A 104 -15.93 -12.37 -5.14
N ILE A 105 -15.31 -12.46 -3.96
CA ILE A 105 -15.94 -12.09 -2.68
C ILE A 105 -16.28 -10.60 -2.67
N LEU A 106 -15.34 -9.74 -3.08
CA LEU A 106 -15.56 -8.28 -3.11
C LEU A 106 -16.51 -7.84 -4.23
N LYS A 107 -16.55 -8.52 -5.38
CA LYS A 107 -17.53 -8.29 -6.46
C LYS A 107 -18.95 -8.61 -6.02
N ARG A 108 -19.15 -9.70 -5.25
CA ARG A 108 -20.46 -10.01 -4.64
C ARG A 108 -21.00 -8.88 -3.77
N PHE A 109 -20.10 -8.09 -3.19
CA PHE A 109 -20.45 -6.96 -2.34
C PHE A 109 -20.60 -5.61 -3.09
N THR A 110 -19.97 -5.45 -4.25
CA THR A 110 -19.97 -4.18 -5.00
C THR A 110 -20.92 -4.12 -6.18
N ARG A 111 -21.23 -5.25 -6.86
CA ARG A 111 -22.01 -5.21 -8.12
C ARG A 111 -23.53 -5.30 -7.96
N GLN A 112 -24.09 -5.93 -6.92
CA GLN A 112 -25.54 -6.21 -6.90
C GLN A 112 -26.26 -6.06 -5.54
N ASN A 113 -25.60 -5.96 -4.38
CA ASN A 113 -26.33 -5.92 -3.10
C ASN A 113 -25.57 -5.18 -1.98
N LEU A 114 -25.61 -3.83 -1.98
CA LEU A 114 -25.36 -3.01 -0.77
C LEU A 114 -26.32 -3.40 0.40
N THR A 115 -27.36 -4.17 0.08
CA THR A 115 -28.35 -4.76 0.98
C THR A 115 -27.87 -6.04 1.70
N HIS A 116 -26.78 -6.69 1.25
CA HIS A 116 -26.35 -7.96 1.86
C HIS A 116 -26.03 -7.76 3.36
N PRO A 117 -26.67 -8.51 4.27
CA PRO A 117 -26.51 -8.30 5.72
C PRO A 117 -25.05 -8.33 6.16
N THR A 118 -24.26 -9.30 5.67
CA THR A 118 -22.84 -9.41 6.02
C THR A 118 -21.99 -8.26 5.49
N TYR A 119 -22.32 -7.70 4.32
CA TYR A 119 -21.59 -6.52 3.83
C TYR A 119 -21.85 -5.31 4.72
N ARG A 120 -23.11 -5.10 5.10
CA ARG A 120 -23.49 -4.02 6.02
C ARG A 120 -22.82 -4.19 7.38
N ALA A 121 -22.70 -5.42 7.87
CA ALA A 121 -21.97 -5.73 9.10
C ALA A 121 -20.46 -5.44 8.98
N LEU A 122 -19.81 -5.86 7.87
CA LEU A 122 -18.41 -5.52 7.59
C LEU A 122 -18.21 -4.00 7.51
N ALA A 123 -19.14 -3.28 6.87
CA ALA A 123 -19.08 -1.83 6.82
C ALA A 123 -19.26 -1.19 8.21
N GLU A 124 -20.14 -1.72 9.08
CA GLU A 124 -20.26 -1.25 10.47
C GLU A 124 -18.99 -1.52 11.29
N LEU A 125 -18.45 -2.74 11.23
CA LEU A 125 -17.18 -3.07 11.89
C LEU A 125 -16.05 -2.17 11.37
N GLY A 126 -16.01 -1.95 10.06
CA GLY A 126 -15.10 -1.04 9.40
C GLY A 126 -15.13 0.38 9.96
N LYS A 127 -16.32 0.90 10.25
CA LYS A 127 -16.49 2.23 10.87
C LYS A 127 -15.95 2.28 12.29
N VAL A 128 -16.05 1.20 13.06
CA VAL A 128 -15.43 1.09 14.39
C VAL A 128 -13.93 1.24 14.26
N ILE A 129 -13.29 0.36 13.47
CA ILE A 129 -11.83 0.31 13.33
C ILE A 129 -11.30 1.61 12.73
N LYS A 130 -11.97 2.15 11.70
CA LYS A 130 -11.64 3.44 11.12
C LYS A 130 -11.74 4.59 12.12
N THR A 131 -12.76 4.59 12.98
CA THR A 131 -12.90 5.62 14.03
C THR A 131 -11.76 5.54 15.04
N ILE A 132 -11.38 4.33 15.47
CA ILE A 132 -10.22 4.12 16.37
C ILE A 132 -8.94 4.64 15.70
N PHE A 133 -8.70 4.26 14.45
CA PHE A 133 -7.55 4.74 13.67
C PHE A 133 -7.54 6.26 13.57
N LEU A 134 -8.67 6.90 13.24
CA LEU A 134 -8.76 8.35 13.12
C LEU A 134 -8.43 9.06 14.44
N CYS A 135 -8.93 8.56 15.57
CA CYS A 135 -8.60 9.12 16.87
C CYS A 135 -7.09 9.03 17.15
N GLN A 136 -6.46 7.88 16.87
CA GLN A 136 -5.01 7.70 17.02
C GLN A 136 -4.22 8.61 16.07
N TYR A 137 -4.63 8.69 14.81
CA TYR A 137 -3.98 9.48 13.76
C TYR A 137 -4.07 10.98 14.02
N LEU A 138 -5.17 11.46 14.61
CA LEU A 138 -5.33 12.85 15.01
C LEU A 138 -4.51 13.18 16.27
N ASN A 139 -4.41 12.24 17.20
CA ASN A 139 -3.72 12.45 18.47
C ASN A 139 -2.18 12.32 18.36
N SER A 140 -1.68 11.41 17.53
CA SER A 140 -0.26 11.06 17.46
C SER A 140 0.42 11.64 16.21
N GLU A 141 1.38 12.53 16.42
CA GLU A 141 2.25 13.01 15.33
C GLU A 141 3.18 11.91 14.82
N SER A 142 3.72 11.06 15.70
CA SER A 142 4.62 9.98 15.30
C SER A 142 3.95 8.99 14.35
N LEU A 143 2.67 8.67 14.58
CA LEU A 143 1.89 7.82 13.67
C LEU A 143 1.71 8.49 12.30
N ARG A 144 1.47 9.80 12.25
CA ARG A 144 1.37 10.53 10.97
C ARG A 144 2.69 10.54 10.21
N ARG A 145 3.82 10.68 10.91
CA ARG A 145 5.16 10.59 10.30
C ARG A 145 5.42 9.19 9.75
N GLU A 146 5.15 8.15 10.54
CA GLU A 146 5.27 6.75 10.12
C GLU A 146 4.47 6.46 8.83
N VAL A 147 3.19 6.88 8.79
CA VAL A 147 2.34 6.68 7.60
C VAL A 147 2.87 7.42 6.37
N ASN A 148 3.38 8.64 6.54
CA ASN A 148 3.94 9.41 5.43
C ASN A 148 5.27 8.81 4.93
N GLU A 149 6.17 8.44 5.85
CA GLU A 149 7.45 7.80 5.51
C GLU A 149 7.23 6.50 4.76
N ALA A 150 6.33 5.64 5.24
CA ALA A 150 6.03 4.37 4.59
C ALA A 150 5.44 4.56 3.17
N LEU A 151 4.64 5.59 2.94
CA LEU A 151 4.14 5.88 1.58
C LEU A 151 5.19 6.51 0.68
N ASN A 152 6.08 7.33 1.23
CA ASN A 152 7.21 7.87 0.48
C ASN A 152 8.11 6.74 -0.06
N VAL A 153 8.27 5.64 0.69
CA VAL A 153 8.98 4.44 0.22
C VAL A 153 8.29 3.85 -1.03
N VAL A 154 6.96 3.74 -1.03
CA VAL A 154 6.19 3.23 -2.17
C VAL A 154 6.25 4.19 -3.36
N GLU A 155 6.15 5.50 -3.12
CA GLU A 155 6.27 6.53 -4.17
C GLU A 155 7.68 6.53 -4.77
N SER A 156 8.70 6.39 -3.93
CA SER A 156 10.10 6.23 -4.32
C SER A 156 10.25 5.02 -5.26
N TRP A 157 9.76 3.85 -4.83
CA TRP A 157 9.75 2.64 -5.65
C TRP A 157 9.05 2.85 -7.00
N ASN A 158 7.87 3.47 -7.03
CA ASN A 158 7.15 3.78 -8.29
C ASN A 158 7.93 4.73 -9.22
N ASN A 159 8.68 5.68 -8.67
CA ASN A 159 9.52 6.58 -9.46
C ASN A 159 10.71 5.83 -10.08
N ALA A 160 11.34 4.91 -9.35
CA ALA A 160 12.36 4.01 -9.88
C ALA A 160 11.83 3.22 -11.09
N ASN A 161 10.61 2.70 -10.96
CA ASN A 161 9.97 1.90 -12.00
C ASN A 161 9.74 2.71 -13.27
N SER A 162 9.32 3.96 -13.11
CA SER A 162 9.12 4.90 -14.22
C SER A 162 10.42 5.26 -14.94
N LEU A 163 11.57 5.13 -14.27
CA LEU A 163 12.89 5.38 -14.84
C LEU A 163 13.45 4.13 -15.54
N ILE A 164 13.26 2.94 -14.96
CA ILE A 164 13.66 1.67 -15.58
C ILE A 164 12.78 1.37 -16.80
N PHE A 165 11.48 1.66 -16.72
CA PHE A 165 10.52 1.49 -17.80
C PHE A 165 10.46 2.74 -18.70
N PHE A 166 11.60 3.21 -19.19
CA PHE A 166 11.70 4.47 -19.96
C PHE A 166 11.20 4.36 -21.42
N GLY A 167 11.05 3.14 -21.95
CA GLY A 167 10.60 2.90 -23.33
C GLY A 167 9.10 3.19 -23.54
N LYS A 168 8.72 3.63 -24.76
CA LYS A 168 7.32 3.81 -25.21
C LYS A 168 6.40 4.60 -24.25
N GLY A 169 6.91 5.68 -23.67
CA GLY A 169 6.10 6.60 -22.85
C GLY A 169 5.81 6.12 -21.43
N LYS A 170 6.56 5.13 -20.92
CA LYS A 170 6.43 4.61 -19.55
C LYS A 170 5.12 3.87 -19.25
N GLU A 171 4.37 3.50 -20.28
CA GLU A 171 3.09 2.80 -20.16
C GLU A 171 3.10 1.51 -20.97
N VAL A 172 2.36 0.52 -20.47
CA VAL A 172 2.13 -0.74 -21.17
C VAL A 172 1.09 -0.50 -22.26
N GLN A 173 1.54 -0.27 -23.50
CA GLN A 173 0.65 0.11 -24.61
C GLN A 173 -0.07 -1.05 -25.32
N THR A 174 0.10 -2.28 -24.83
CA THR A 174 -0.56 -3.46 -25.41
C THR A 174 -1.85 -3.78 -24.66
N ASN A 175 -2.91 -4.13 -25.38
CA ASN A 175 -4.17 -4.63 -24.80
C ASN A 175 -4.14 -6.15 -24.56
N ARG A 176 -3.03 -6.83 -24.88
CA ARG A 176 -2.88 -8.28 -24.68
C ARG A 176 -2.35 -8.55 -23.28
N LEU A 177 -3.17 -9.21 -22.45
CA LEU A 177 -2.84 -9.52 -21.05
C LEU A 177 -1.49 -10.24 -20.88
N GLU A 178 -1.17 -11.20 -21.76
CA GLU A 178 0.11 -11.94 -21.73
C GLU A 178 1.31 -11.00 -21.88
N ASP A 179 1.26 -10.07 -22.85
CA ASP A 179 2.34 -9.11 -23.08
C ASP A 179 2.45 -8.12 -21.91
N GLN A 180 1.32 -7.74 -21.30
CA GLN A 180 1.32 -6.90 -20.09
C GLN A 180 1.97 -7.63 -18.91
N GLU A 181 1.63 -8.90 -18.72
CA GLU A 181 2.17 -9.75 -17.66
C GLU A 181 3.69 -9.90 -17.80
N VAL A 182 4.18 -10.23 -19.00
CA VAL A 182 5.62 -10.34 -19.27
C VAL A 182 6.35 -9.02 -19.00
N ALA A 183 5.78 -7.88 -19.43
CA ALA A 183 6.37 -6.57 -19.17
C ALA A 183 6.47 -6.27 -17.66
N VAL A 184 5.39 -6.52 -16.90
CA VAL A 184 5.34 -6.29 -15.45
C VAL A 184 6.31 -7.22 -14.71
N LEU A 185 6.35 -8.50 -15.05
CA LEU A 185 7.26 -9.47 -14.44
C LEU A 185 8.73 -9.15 -14.73
N SER A 186 9.04 -8.77 -15.97
CA SER A 186 10.41 -8.37 -16.36
C SER A 186 10.86 -7.10 -15.62
N LEU A 187 9.96 -6.13 -15.51
CA LEU A 187 10.20 -4.90 -14.74
C LEU A 187 10.44 -5.21 -13.24
N HIS A 188 9.65 -6.12 -12.67
CA HIS A 188 9.81 -6.55 -11.28
C HIS A 188 11.15 -7.27 -11.02
N LEU A 189 11.61 -8.08 -11.97
CA LEU A 189 12.91 -8.74 -11.91
C LEU A 189 14.06 -7.72 -11.91
N LEU A 190 14.02 -6.74 -12.83
CA LEU A 190 15.04 -5.68 -12.90
C LEU A 190 15.11 -4.85 -11.62
N GLN A 191 13.96 -4.53 -11.03
CA GLN A 191 13.91 -3.83 -9.74
C GLN A 191 14.52 -4.66 -8.62
N SER A 192 14.15 -5.94 -8.53
CA SER A 192 14.69 -6.84 -7.51
C SER A 192 16.20 -6.96 -7.63
N ALA A 193 16.73 -7.05 -8.85
CA ALA A 193 18.16 -7.04 -9.12
C ALA A 193 18.83 -5.73 -8.70
N LEU A 194 18.23 -4.57 -9.01
CA LEU A 194 18.74 -3.27 -8.59
C LEU A 194 18.80 -3.15 -7.06
N VAL A 195 17.70 -3.49 -6.38
CA VAL A 195 17.64 -3.46 -4.91
C VAL A 195 18.67 -4.39 -4.29
N TYR A 196 18.88 -5.57 -4.89
CA TYR A 196 19.91 -6.50 -4.45
C TYR A 196 21.33 -5.91 -4.58
N VAL A 197 21.67 -5.34 -5.74
CA VAL A 197 22.97 -4.67 -5.94
C VAL A 197 23.16 -3.51 -4.97
N ASN A 198 22.14 -2.67 -4.78
CA ASN A 198 22.19 -1.57 -3.82
C ASN A 198 22.40 -2.06 -2.38
N THR A 199 21.78 -3.18 -2.02
CA THR A 199 21.98 -3.81 -0.72
C THR A 199 23.43 -4.24 -0.53
N LEU A 200 24.03 -4.87 -1.54
CA LEU A 200 25.45 -5.25 -1.51
C LEU A 200 26.37 -4.03 -1.40
N MET A 201 26.11 -2.97 -2.17
CA MET A 201 26.88 -1.72 -2.10
C MET A 201 26.83 -1.08 -0.72
N VAL A 202 25.64 -1.02 -0.11
CA VAL A 202 25.48 -0.47 1.24
C VAL A 202 26.17 -1.36 2.28
N GLN A 203 26.05 -2.69 2.16
CA GLN A 203 26.76 -3.62 3.02
C GLN A 203 28.28 -3.42 2.94
N GLU A 204 28.82 -3.29 1.73
CA GLU A 204 30.26 -3.06 1.52
C GLU A 204 30.74 -1.77 2.18
N VAL A 205 29.99 -0.66 2.04
CA VAL A 205 30.30 0.60 2.72
C VAL A 205 30.22 0.47 4.25
N LEU A 206 29.20 -0.22 4.77
CA LEU A 206 29.02 -0.41 6.21
C LEU A 206 30.00 -1.41 6.84
N LEU A 207 30.73 -2.20 6.05
CA LEU A 207 31.84 -3.03 6.55
C LEU A 207 33.05 -2.19 6.95
N GLU A 208 33.19 -0.95 6.46
CA GLU A 208 34.27 -0.06 6.87
C GLU A 208 33.97 0.54 8.26
N PRO A 209 34.87 0.36 9.26
CA PRO A 209 34.65 0.84 10.63
C PRO A 209 34.31 2.33 10.72
N LYS A 210 34.95 3.14 9.86
CA LYS A 210 34.72 4.58 9.79
C LYS A 210 33.25 4.93 9.55
N TRP A 211 32.57 4.23 8.64
CA TRP A 211 31.19 4.55 8.29
C TRP A 211 30.22 4.04 9.34
N ILE A 212 30.41 2.81 9.83
CA ILE A 212 29.51 2.24 10.84
C ILE A 212 29.60 2.97 12.18
N GLU A 213 30.78 3.45 12.58
CA GLU A 213 30.99 4.23 13.81
C GLU A 213 30.36 5.63 13.75
N MET A 214 30.21 6.21 12.55
CA MET A 214 29.57 7.51 12.37
C MET A 214 28.03 7.45 12.44
N MET A 215 27.45 6.29 12.14
CA MET A 215 25.99 6.11 12.04
C MET A 215 25.30 6.23 13.39
N GLN A 216 24.24 7.05 13.45
CA GLN A 216 23.33 7.15 14.58
C GLN A 216 22.08 6.27 14.37
N SER A 217 21.28 6.10 15.43
CA SER A 217 20.01 5.35 15.37
C SER A 217 19.05 5.85 14.29
N GLU A 218 19.08 7.14 14.01
CA GLU A 218 18.28 7.82 12.99
C GLU A 218 18.77 7.46 11.59
N ASP A 219 20.08 7.33 11.38
CA ASP A 219 20.66 7.00 10.09
C ASP A 219 20.36 5.55 9.71
N PHE A 220 20.48 4.62 10.66
CA PHE A 220 20.07 3.22 10.46
C PHE A 220 18.58 3.10 10.14
N ARG A 221 17.74 3.99 10.69
CA ARG A 221 16.30 4.03 10.41
C ARG A 221 16.00 4.55 9.01
N GLY A 222 16.80 5.48 8.51
CA GLY A 222 16.67 6.05 7.16
C GLY A 222 17.33 5.22 6.06
N LEU A 223 18.13 4.21 6.42
CA LEU A 223 18.86 3.38 5.48
C LEU A 223 17.91 2.58 4.58
N THR A 224 18.04 2.75 3.27
CA THR A 224 17.18 2.10 2.28
C THR A 224 18.00 1.68 1.06
N PRO A 225 17.81 0.45 0.54
CA PRO A 225 18.45 0.02 -0.71
C PRO A 225 17.69 0.53 -1.95
N LEU A 226 16.68 1.38 -1.78
CA LEU A 226 15.81 1.83 -2.87
C LEU A 226 16.32 3.09 -3.59
N PHE A 227 17.60 3.45 -3.52
CA PHE A 227 18.13 4.58 -4.27
C PHE A 227 18.51 4.18 -5.71
N TRP A 228 18.33 5.06 -6.69
CA TRP A 228 18.64 4.76 -8.10
C TRP A 228 19.38 5.89 -8.83
N SER A 229 19.83 6.92 -8.11
CA SER A 229 20.53 8.08 -8.69
C SER A 229 21.82 7.71 -9.43
N HIS A 230 22.44 6.58 -9.08
CA HIS A 230 23.64 6.06 -9.73
C HIS A 230 23.34 5.20 -10.98
N VAL A 231 22.08 4.88 -11.25
CA VAL A 231 21.67 4.03 -12.37
C VAL A 231 21.48 4.89 -13.61
N ASN A 232 22.20 4.57 -14.68
CA ASN A 232 21.99 5.15 -16.00
C ASN A 232 21.19 4.18 -16.90
N PRO A 233 19.88 4.41 -17.11
CA PRO A 233 19.04 3.49 -17.87
C PRO A 233 19.34 3.52 -19.38
N TYR A 234 20.00 4.57 -19.87
CA TYR A 234 20.35 4.74 -21.29
C TYR A 234 21.66 4.04 -21.66
N GLY A 235 22.38 3.50 -20.69
CA GLY A 235 23.71 2.96 -20.90
C GLY A 235 24.76 4.03 -21.19
N ILE A 236 25.98 3.59 -21.47
CA ILE A 236 27.10 4.49 -21.76
C ILE A 236 27.33 4.50 -23.26
N PHE A 237 27.06 5.64 -23.90
CA PHE A 237 27.43 5.87 -25.30
C PHE A 237 28.88 6.33 -25.35
N ARG A 238 29.80 5.41 -25.69
CA ARG A 238 31.18 5.77 -26.01
C ARG A 238 31.24 6.17 -27.48
N LEU A 239 31.19 7.47 -27.75
CA LEU A 239 31.36 7.99 -29.10
C LEU A 239 32.84 7.97 -29.45
N ASN A 240 33.21 7.20 -30.47
CA ASN A 240 34.51 7.31 -31.10
C ASN A 240 34.49 8.53 -32.02
N LEU A 241 35.12 9.63 -31.60
CA LEU A 241 35.17 10.87 -32.39
C LEU A 241 36.08 10.75 -33.62
N ASP A 242 36.91 9.71 -33.70
CA ASP A 242 37.81 9.43 -34.81
C ASP A 242 37.13 8.64 -35.95
N GLU A 243 35.90 8.15 -35.72
CA GLU A 243 35.15 7.34 -36.67
C GLU A 243 33.98 8.14 -37.26
N ARG A 244 34.05 8.45 -38.56
CA ARG A 244 32.95 9.14 -39.25
C ARG A 244 31.82 8.13 -39.52
N LEU A 245 30.61 8.46 -39.06
CA LEU A 245 29.42 7.69 -39.41
C LEU A 245 29.25 7.68 -40.95
N PRO A 246 29.06 6.51 -41.58
CA PRO A 246 28.77 6.44 -43.00
C PRO A 246 27.43 7.11 -43.25
N LEU A 247 27.45 8.30 -43.83
CA LEU A 247 26.25 8.92 -44.37
C LEU A 247 25.82 8.05 -45.55
N LEU A 248 24.78 7.24 -45.35
CA LEU A 248 24.06 6.66 -46.48
C LEU A 248 23.56 7.84 -47.31
N ASN A 249 24.08 7.99 -48.53
CA ASN A 249 23.63 8.99 -49.48
C ASN A 249 22.14 8.77 -49.74
N ILE A 250 21.30 9.53 -49.05
CA ILE A 250 19.89 9.68 -49.39
C ILE A 250 19.88 10.69 -50.53
N SER A 251 20.05 10.17 -51.75
CA SER A 251 19.76 10.85 -53.01
C SER A 251 18.38 10.47 -53.50
#